data_AF-A0A1V4IV09-F1
#
_entry.id   AF-A0A1V4IV09-F1
#
_cell.length_a   1.000
_cell.length_b   1.000
_cell.length_c   1.000
_cell.angle_alpha   90.00
_cell.angle_beta   90.00
_cell.angle_gamma   90.00
#
_symmetry.space_group_name_H-M   'P 1'
#
loop_
_entity.id
_entity.type
_entity.pdbx_description
1 polymer ?
#
loop_
_entity_poly.entity_id
_entity_poly.type
_entity_poly.pdbx_seq_one_letter_code
_entity_poly.pdbx_strand_id
1 'polypeptide(L)'
;MPNIFDGLKKISDKDIIQQIALLENMNISNVSKPIIQKAKKKTISIINFIGSKIGRNTIIEEPEVKDIWTLIDERKEELSSLTREELDERLLNIILEKSKSDMKNPTEDEISIEVIEEAAKLYKMYNDSTPSQKADIIYSKYNDKINGKAKEYINEQPFVDLQETTEDIEEIINNMDEKQRKEFAQSVDVENLTLLNVWKKLDRLHFSRLIWLCVKAYGGRFTPKEEILPSYIDIDKDVEIVRGDEELKKSQEELLELKSKIDLCKDKINSIEKNLQKENRILNNAIKGKSQAEGEIIDLEKMSAKLEPAKKAHEDALEDIKLKMEKVVLEELDLLMEEYKKIKFSAIDINNKISDTNIEVAYKKELIEDNTKLITSKEKLITETASEFQQLKGIVDDLIKEYDIKKTEVIKREDIKRSEIFERWSNYFDNFTFEFKRLNNVVNFNRKDLLHIEECLYELHTIKDPMALSMGTVESTTDKKEEYQYMDAIFPDKFQVEIQYKVTNDQEKKVHIAIITTKF
;
A
#
# COMPACT_ATOMS: atom_id res chain seq x y z
N MET A 1 11.47 18.84 17.18
CA MET A 1 10.14 19.40 16.96
C MET A 1 9.99 20.61 17.86
N PRO A 2 9.44 21.75 17.39
CA PRO A 2 8.89 22.74 18.30
C PRO A 2 7.77 22.11 19.13
N ASN A 3 7.90 22.11 20.44
CA ASN A 3 6.90 21.52 21.32
C ASN A 3 6.07 22.60 22.05
N ILE A 4 5.05 22.21 22.82
CA ILE A 4 4.20 23.18 23.53
C ILE A 4 5.01 24.07 24.49
N PHE A 5 6.12 23.57 25.04
CA PHE A 5 6.99 24.33 25.97
C PHE A 5 7.81 25.39 25.24
N ASP A 6 8.20 25.16 23.99
CA ASP A 6 8.83 26.20 23.15
C ASP A 6 7.88 27.36 22.85
N GLY A 7 6.59 27.07 22.73
CA GLY A 7 5.54 28.07 22.70
C GLY A 7 5.38 28.79 24.04
N LEU A 8 5.29 28.04 25.16
CA LEU A 8 5.12 28.59 26.50
C LEU A 8 6.19 29.63 26.84
N LYS A 9 7.46 29.36 26.53
CA LYS A 9 8.58 30.30 26.75
C LYS A 9 8.38 31.67 26.07
N LYS A 10 7.52 31.75 25.05
CA LYS A 10 7.22 32.97 24.29
C LYS A 10 5.87 33.61 24.66
N ILE A 11 5.06 32.95 25.49
CA ILE A 11 3.75 33.43 25.93
C ILE A 11 3.92 34.42 27.09
N SER A 12 3.07 35.44 27.14
CA SER A 12 3.06 36.44 28.21
C SER A 12 2.58 35.85 29.55
N ASP A 13 3.08 36.39 30.67
CA ASP A 13 2.66 35.94 32.01
C ASP A 13 1.15 36.10 32.21
N LYS A 14 0.54 37.14 31.62
CA LYS A 14 -0.92 37.35 31.63
C LYS A 14 -1.68 36.18 30.99
N ASP A 15 -1.21 35.69 29.86
CA ASP A 15 -1.87 34.58 29.14
C ASP A 15 -1.66 33.24 29.88
N ILE A 16 -0.51 33.04 30.53
CA ILE A 16 -0.25 31.89 31.39
C ILE A 16 -1.13 31.92 32.63
N ILE A 17 -1.20 33.06 33.32
CA ILE A 17 -2.10 33.28 34.45
C ILE A 17 -3.54 32.97 34.04
N GLN A 18 -3.98 33.46 32.87
CA GLN A 18 -5.32 33.14 32.36
C GLN A 18 -5.47 31.63 32.13
N GLN A 19 -4.50 30.96 31.50
CA GLN A 19 -4.57 29.53 31.24
C GLN A 19 -4.60 28.70 32.53
N ILE A 20 -3.77 29.04 33.53
CA ILE A 20 -3.76 28.39 34.84
C ILE A 20 -5.10 28.60 35.54
N ALA A 21 -5.58 29.85 35.62
CA ALA A 21 -6.85 30.16 36.27
C ALA A 21 -8.02 29.39 35.64
N LEU A 22 -8.01 29.21 34.32
CA LEU A 22 -8.98 28.40 33.59
C LEU A 22 -8.84 26.91 33.93
N LEU A 23 -7.64 26.35 33.83
CA LEU A 23 -7.42 24.91 34.08
C LEU A 23 -7.73 24.52 35.53
N GLU A 24 -7.41 25.38 36.51
CA GLU A 24 -7.64 25.11 37.92
C GLU A 24 -9.10 25.28 38.31
N ASN A 25 -9.81 26.27 37.75
CA ASN A 25 -11.18 26.57 38.17
C ASN A 25 -12.25 25.91 37.31
N MET A 26 -12.00 25.65 36.03
CA MET A 26 -12.97 24.94 35.18
C MET A 26 -12.89 23.43 35.43
N ASN A 27 -13.34 23.05 36.62
CA ASN A 27 -13.40 21.67 37.10
C ASN A 27 -14.82 21.35 37.62
N ILE A 28 -15.06 20.06 37.89
CA ILE A 28 -16.36 19.52 38.32
C ILE A 28 -16.94 20.31 39.49
N SER A 29 -16.16 20.46 40.56
CA SER A 29 -16.62 21.08 41.80
C SER A 29 -17.04 22.52 41.55
N ASN A 30 -16.21 23.27 40.84
CA ASN A 30 -16.43 24.70 40.67
C ASN A 30 -17.50 25.03 39.62
N VAL A 31 -17.69 24.20 38.59
CA VAL A 31 -18.78 24.36 37.62
C VAL A 31 -20.12 23.87 38.19
N SER A 32 -20.14 22.73 38.90
CA SER A 32 -21.38 22.15 39.43
C SER A 32 -21.92 22.83 40.67
N LYS A 33 -21.05 23.31 41.56
CA LYS A 33 -21.43 23.89 42.86
C LYS A 33 -22.38 25.09 42.70
N PRO A 34 -22.13 26.07 41.81
CA PRO A 34 -23.06 27.17 41.57
C PRO A 34 -24.43 26.68 41.05
N ILE A 35 -24.44 25.70 40.16
CA ILE A 35 -25.67 25.13 39.58
C ILE A 35 -26.52 24.44 40.66
N ILE A 36 -25.89 23.61 41.50
CA ILE A 36 -26.53 22.95 42.63
C ILE A 36 -27.02 23.97 43.67
N GLN A 37 -26.23 24.98 43.98
CA GLN A 37 -26.62 26.04 44.92
C GLN A 37 -27.77 26.89 44.38
N LYS A 38 -27.81 27.24 43.08
CA LYS A 38 -28.95 27.91 42.43
C LYS A 38 -30.23 27.06 42.55
N ALA A 39 -30.15 25.75 42.33
CA ALA A 39 -31.28 24.84 42.51
C ALA A 39 -31.76 24.80 43.97
N LYS A 40 -30.83 24.66 44.94
CA LYS A 40 -31.15 24.70 46.38
C LYS A 40 -31.78 26.04 46.78
N LYS A 41 -31.26 27.16 46.28
CA LYS A 41 -31.80 28.51 46.51
C LYS A 41 -33.25 28.62 46.02
N LYS A 42 -33.55 28.07 44.83
CA LYS A 42 -34.92 28.04 44.29
C LYS A 42 -35.87 27.19 45.16
N THR A 43 -35.42 26.06 45.67
CA THR A 43 -36.21 25.24 46.60
C THR A 43 -36.41 25.93 47.94
N ILE A 44 -35.35 26.50 48.52
CA ILE A 44 -35.38 27.25 49.78
C ILE A 44 -36.28 28.47 49.68
N SER A 45 -36.26 29.20 48.56
CA SER A 45 -37.13 30.37 48.36
C SER A 45 -38.61 29.99 48.26
N ILE A 46 -38.95 28.83 47.66
CA ILE A 46 -40.30 28.28 47.67
C ILE A 46 -40.71 27.86 49.10
N ILE A 47 -39.83 27.19 49.83
CA ILE A 47 -40.07 26.81 51.23
C ILE A 47 -40.29 28.06 52.11
N ASN A 48 -39.46 29.09 51.96
CA ASN A 48 -39.58 30.37 52.67
C ASN A 48 -40.87 31.12 52.29
N PHE A 49 -41.29 31.07 51.02
CA PHE A 49 -42.56 31.65 50.55
C PHE A 49 -43.79 30.90 51.09
N ILE A 50 -43.75 29.57 51.15
CA ILE A 50 -44.84 28.75 51.72
C ILE A 50 -44.86 28.89 53.25
N GLY A 51 -43.70 28.88 53.89
CA GLY A 51 -43.54 29.04 55.34
C GLY A 51 -44.03 30.41 55.83
N SER A 52 -43.71 31.49 55.11
CA SER A 52 -44.22 32.84 55.43
C SER A 52 -45.73 32.97 55.27
N LYS A 53 -46.36 32.23 54.33
CA LYS A 53 -47.83 32.17 54.19
C LYS A 53 -48.54 31.30 55.22
N ILE A 54 -47.86 30.31 55.80
CA ILE A 54 -48.40 29.39 56.82
C ILE A 54 -48.05 29.86 58.26
N GLY A 55 -47.34 30.98 58.41
CA GLY A 55 -47.02 31.57 59.72
C GLY A 55 -45.86 30.89 60.45
N ARG A 56 -44.98 30.17 59.74
CA ARG A 56 -43.72 29.65 60.30
C ARG A 56 -42.61 30.70 60.11
N ASN A 57 -42.04 31.19 61.21
CA ASN A 57 -40.99 32.23 61.23
C ASN A 57 -39.57 31.72 61.00
N THR A 58 -39.37 30.45 60.66
CA THR A 58 -38.04 29.91 60.32
C THR A 58 -37.72 30.21 58.86
N ILE A 59 -36.99 31.30 58.62
CA ILE A 59 -36.36 31.61 57.32
C ILE A 59 -35.10 30.78 57.22
N ILE A 60 -35.03 29.91 56.21
CA ILE A 60 -33.81 29.15 55.91
C ILE A 60 -32.86 30.09 55.13
N GLU A 61 -31.60 30.15 55.57
CA GLU A 61 -30.55 30.97 54.95
C GLU A 61 -30.28 30.50 53.51
N GLU A 62 -30.33 31.45 52.58
CA GLU A 62 -30.09 31.18 51.16
C GLU A 62 -28.58 31.05 50.89
N PRO A 63 -28.14 30.04 50.13
CA PRO A 63 -26.72 29.90 49.81
C PRO A 63 -26.23 31.05 48.92
N GLU A 64 -25.05 31.59 49.23
CA GLU A 64 -24.32 32.50 48.33
C GLU A 64 -23.77 31.70 47.15
N VAL A 65 -24.12 32.13 45.94
CA VAL A 65 -23.72 31.50 44.68
C VAL A 65 -22.65 32.37 44.03
N LYS A 66 -21.39 31.97 44.10
CA LYS A 66 -20.33 32.59 43.27
C LYS A 66 -20.36 32.01 41.87
N ASP A 67 -20.25 32.86 40.87
CA ASP A 67 -20.16 32.45 39.47
C ASP A 67 -18.75 31.89 39.17
N ILE A 68 -18.66 30.94 38.23
CA ILE A 68 -17.38 30.36 37.77
C ILE A 68 -16.41 31.44 37.29
N TRP A 69 -16.93 32.50 36.67
CA TRP A 69 -16.12 33.61 36.17
C TRP A 69 -15.52 34.45 37.28
N THR A 70 -16.25 34.65 38.37
CA THR A 70 -15.73 35.31 39.57
C THR A 70 -14.59 34.50 40.17
N LEU A 71 -14.71 33.17 40.24
CA LEU A 71 -13.63 32.30 40.71
C LEU A 71 -12.39 32.38 39.82
N ILE A 72 -12.58 32.44 38.50
CA ILE A 72 -11.49 32.60 37.55
C ILE A 72 -10.78 33.95 37.75
N ASP A 73 -11.52 35.05 37.93
CA ASP A 73 -10.92 36.38 38.10
C ASP A 73 -10.23 36.53 39.45
N GLU A 74 -10.82 36.06 40.55
CA GLU A 74 -10.17 35.97 41.87
C GLU A 74 -8.85 35.21 41.76
N ARG A 75 -8.85 34.10 41.01
CA ARG A 75 -7.64 33.30 40.82
C ARG A 75 -6.57 34.00 39.98
N LYS A 76 -6.96 34.76 38.95
CA LYS A 76 -5.99 35.56 38.18
C LYS A 76 -5.30 36.61 39.06
N GLU A 77 -6.05 37.25 39.96
CA GLU A 77 -5.48 38.21 40.90
C GLU A 77 -4.47 37.55 41.84
N GLU A 78 -4.79 36.37 42.40
CA GLU A 78 -3.85 35.59 43.22
C GLU A 78 -2.57 35.23 42.45
N LEU A 79 -2.72 34.71 41.24
CA LEU A 79 -1.60 34.28 40.39
C LEU A 79 -0.74 35.46 39.90
N SER A 80 -1.28 36.69 39.85
CA SER A 80 -0.52 37.87 39.41
C SER A 80 0.66 38.24 40.31
N SER A 81 0.70 37.68 41.52
CA SER A 81 1.80 37.84 42.48
C SER A 81 2.95 36.85 42.30
N LEU A 82 2.78 35.82 41.46
CA LEU A 82 3.77 34.77 41.24
C LEU A 82 4.83 35.17 40.20
N THR A 83 6.01 34.61 40.35
CA THR A 83 7.11 34.70 39.38
C THR A 83 6.85 33.80 38.17
N ARG A 84 7.61 34.03 37.10
CA ARG A 84 7.50 33.23 35.87
C ARG A 84 7.77 31.75 36.14
N GLU A 85 8.82 31.45 36.89
CA GLU A 85 9.22 30.08 37.23
C GLU A 85 8.12 29.35 38.02
N GLU A 86 7.49 30.04 38.98
CA GLU A 86 6.38 29.49 39.77
C GLU A 86 5.13 29.23 38.90
N LEU A 87 4.85 30.11 37.94
CA LEU A 87 3.75 29.93 36.99
C LEU A 87 4.00 28.74 36.05
N ASP A 88 5.21 28.60 35.52
CA ASP A 88 5.58 27.48 34.64
C ASP A 88 5.53 26.13 35.40
N GLU A 89 6.04 26.06 36.63
CA GLU A 89 5.95 24.86 37.48
C GLU A 89 4.49 24.50 37.79
N ARG A 90 3.67 25.50 38.13
CA ARG A 90 2.25 25.29 38.43
C ARG A 90 1.49 24.78 37.21
N LEU A 91 1.73 25.37 36.03
CA LEU A 91 1.10 24.94 34.78
C LEU A 91 1.52 23.51 34.42
N LEU A 92 2.81 23.17 34.56
CA LEU A 92 3.33 21.84 34.31
C LEU A 92 2.64 20.78 35.19
N ASN A 93 2.52 21.04 36.49
CA ASN A 93 1.85 20.13 37.43
C ASN A 93 0.39 19.88 37.04
N ILE A 94 -0.33 20.94 36.62
CA ILE A 94 -1.72 20.83 36.16
C ILE A 94 -1.81 20.01 34.86
N ILE A 95 -0.90 20.23 33.91
CA ILE A 95 -0.86 19.47 32.66
C ILE A 95 -0.65 17.98 32.94
N LEU A 96 0.30 17.63 33.82
CA LEU A 96 0.59 16.25 34.21
C LEU A 96 -0.61 15.57 34.91
N GLU A 97 -1.29 16.29 35.80
CA GLU A 97 -2.50 15.79 36.47
C GLU A 97 -3.61 15.49 35.46
N LYS A 98 -3.84 16.40 34.50
CA LYS A 98 -4.92 16.29 33.51
C LYS A 98 -4.63 15.32 32.37
N SER A 99 -3.38 15.14 31.98
CA SER A 99 -2.99 14.17 30.95
C SER A 99 -3.06 12.72 31.44
N LYS A 100 -3.21 12.49 32.76
CA LYS A 100 -3.24 11.15 33.38
C LYS A 100 -2.05 10.28 32.98
N SER A 101 -0.90 10.91 32.77
CA SER A 101 0.30 10.20 32.36
C SER A 101 0.85 9.37 33.52
N ASP A 102 0.86 8.03 33.35
CA ASP A 102 1.55 7.10 34.27
C ASP A 102 3.09 7.12 34.08
N MET A 103 3.60 8.03 33.24
CA MET A 103 5.02 8.13 32.95
C MET A 103 5.81 8.53 34.19
N LYS A 104 6.89 7.80 34.46
CA LYS A 104 7.82 8.13 35.53
C LYS A 104 8.81 9.17 35.01
N ASN A 105 8.73 10.40 35.52
CA ASN A 105 9.60 11.52 35.14
C ASN A 105 9.60 11.81 33.63
N PRO A 106 8.44 12.13 33.02
CA PRO A 106 8.35 12.36 31.59
C PRO A 106 9.16 13.59 31.16
N THR A 107 9.70 13.53 29.95
CA THR A 107 10.36 14.64 29.27
C THR A 107 9.34 15.68 28.77
N GLU A 108 9.78 16.91 28.50
CA GLU A 108 8.94 17.94 27.86
C GLU A 108 8.32 17.45 26.55
N ASP A 109 9.06 16.64 25.78
CA ASP A 109 8.59 16.11 24.50
C ASP A 109 7.46 15.08 24.68
N GLU A 110 7.62 14.13 25.61
CA GLU A 110 6.58 13.16 25.95
C GLU A 110 5.29 13.84 26.44
N ILE A 111 5.42 14.85 27.33
CA ILE A 111 4.26 15.61 27.83
C ILE A 111 3.58 16.36 26.70
N SER A 112 4.37 17.02 25.82
CA SER A 112 3.84 17.77 24.70
C SER A 112 3.05 16.87 23.74
N ILE A 113 3.59 15.69 23.41
CA ILE A 113 2.93 14.74 22.53
C ILE A 113 1.63 14.25 23.17
N GLU A 114 1.63 13.86 24.44
CA GLU A 114 0.41 13.41 25.14
C GLU A 114 -0.69 14.50 25.14
N VAL A 115 -0.33 15.76 25.41
CA VAL A 115 -1.26 16.89 25.36
C VAL A 115 -1.86 17.08 23.97
N ILE A 116 -1.03 16.98 22.93
CA ILE A 116 -1.45 17.09 21.52
C ILE A 116 -2.36 15.92 21.15
N GLU A 117 -2.02 14.68 21.52
CA GLU A 117 -2.80 13.48 21.24
C GLU A 117 -4.15 13.50 21.94
N GLU A 118 -4.21 13.91 23.22
CA GLU A 118 -5.49 14.06 23.91
C GLU A 118 -6.36 15.13 23.24
N ALA A 119 -5.80 16.29 22.92
CA ALA A 119 -6.53 17.33 22.21
C ALA A 119 -7.01 16.87 20.82
N ALA A 120 -6.18 16.12 20.08
CA ALA A 120 -6.49 15.59 18.76
C ALA A 120 -7.74 14.69 18.75
N LYS A 121 -8.00 13.96 19.85
CA LYS A 121 -9.21 13.14 20.03
C LYS A 121 -10.50 13.95 19.96
N LEU A 122 -10.49 15.24 20.34
CA LEU A 122 -11.65 16.13 20.21
C LEU A 122 -12.06 16.33 18.75
N TYR A 123 -11.05 16.36 17.86
CA TYR A 123 -11.21 16.68 16.46
C TYR A 123 -11.24 15.45 15.55
N LYS A 124 -11.28 14.25 16.14
CA LYS A 124 -11.24 12.95 15.44
C LYS A 124 -10.07 12.86 14.46
N MET A 125 -8.92 13.39 14.85
CA MET A 125 -7.68 13.17 14.11
C MET A 125 -7.22 11.75 14.45
N TYR A 126 -7.08 10.90 13.44
CA TYR A 126 -6.67 9.51 13.61
C TYR A 126 -5.14 9.39 13.77
N ASN A 127 -4.65 8.16 13.96
CA ASN A 127 -3.27 7.88 14.35
C ASN A 127 -2.21 8.36 13.33
N ASP A 128 -2.61 8.63 12.09
CA ASP A 128 -1.70 8.75 10.96
C ASP A 128 -1.30 10.22 10.69
N SER A 129 -0.97 10.98 11.72
CA SER A 129 -0.44 12.35 11.59
C SER A 129 0.60 12.59 12.66
N THR A 130 1.64 13.35 12.32
CA THR A 130 2.68 13.67 13.31
C THR A 130 2.14 14.64 14.37
N PRO A 131 2.77 14.69 15.57
CA PRO A 131 2.37 15.66 16.59
C PRO A 131 2.39 17.11 16.11
N SER A 132 3.35 17.53 15.28
CA SER A 132 3.38 18.87 14.69
C SER A 132 2.19 19.14 13.78
N GLN A 133 1.85 18.18 12.91
CA GLN A 133 0.68 18.28 12.03
C GLN A 133 -0.60 18.40 12.86
N LYS A 134 -0.75 17.57 13.90
CA LYS A 134 -1.90 17.63 14.82
C LYS A 134 -1.98 19.00 15.51
N ALA A 135 -0.87 19.54 16.01
CA ALA A 135 -0.82 20.85 16.63
C ALA A 135 -1.26 21.97 15.68
N ASP A 136 -0.80 21.94 14.43
CA ASP A 136 -1.17 22.93 13.40
C ASP A 136 -2.65 22.86 13.02
N ILE A 137 -3.20 21.65 12.90
CA ILE A 137 -4.63 21.45 12.64
C ILE A 137 -5.45 21.93 13.85
N ILE A 138 -5.03 21.64 15.08
CA ILE A 138 -5.69 22.11 16.31
C ILE A 138 -5.67 23.65 16.34
N TYR A 139 -4.52 24.26 16.08
CA TYR A 139 -4.38 25.72 16.00
C TYR A 139 -5.33 26.31 14.96
N SER A 140 -5.37 25.78 13.74
CA SER A 140 -6.27 26.24 12.67
C SER A 140 -7.74 26.09 13.08
N LYS A 141 -8.16 24.91 13.56
CA LYS A 141 -9.55 24.66 13.98
C LYS A 141 -9.99 25.55 15.13
N TYR A 142 -9.12 25.77 16.11
CA TYR A 142 -9.39 26.65 17.25
C TYR A 142 -9.44 28.11 16.78
N ASN A 143 -8.52 28.55 15.93
CA ASN A 143 -8.49 29.91 15.38
C ASN A 143 -9.72 30.24 14.53
N ASP A 144 -10.19 29.31 13.70
CA ASP A 144 -11.44 29.47 12.93
C ASP A 144 -12.65 29.61 13.84
N LYS A 145 -12.67 28.87 14.95
CA LYS A 145 -13.72 28.95 15.96
C LYS A 145 -13.75 30.33 16.63
N ILE A 146 -12.59 30.92 16.91
CA ILE A 146 -12.48 32.28 17.46
C ILE A 146 -12.94 33.36 16.46
N ASN A 147 -12.54 33.25 15.18
CA ASN A 147 -12.58 34.39 14.25
C ASN A 147 -13.91 34.63 13.50
N GLY A 148 -14.91 33.72 13.48
CA GLY A 148 -16.04 33.98 12.57
C GLY A 148 -17.25 33.07 12.49
N LYS A 149 -17.39 32.01 13.31
CA LYS A 149 -18.74 31.48 13.64
C LYS A 149 -19.26 31.96 15.00
N ALA A 150 -18.42 32.71 15.73
CA ALA A 150 -18.68 33.34 17.02
C ALA A 150 -18.97 34.85 16.83
N LYS A 151 -20.20 35.19 16.46
CA LYS A 151 -20.72 36.56 16.67
C LYS A 151 -21.27 36.61 18.10
N GLU A 152 -20.47 37.09 19.04
CA GLU A 152 -20.88 37.90 20.20
C GLU A 152 -19.63 38.29 21.00
N TYR A 153 -19.16 39.51 20.78
CA TYR A 153 -18.16 40.12 21.64
C TYR A 153 -18.86 40.56 22.93
N ILE A 154 -18.64 39.81 24.02
CA ILE A 154 -18.74 40.34 25.37
C ILE A 154 -17.31 40.32 25.94
N ASN A 155 -16.70 41.50 26.06
CA ASN A 155 -15.45 41.78 26.80
C ASN A 155 -14.20 40.91 26.50
N GLU A 156 -13.60 41.07 25.31
CA GLU A 156 -12.19 40.68 25.02
C GLU A 156 -11.72 39.26 25.42
N GLN A 157 -12.59 38.24 25.50
CA GLN A 157 -12.18 36.85 25.68
C GLN A 157 -12.75 35.92 24.60
N PRO A 158 -11.92 35.13 23.88
CA PRO A 158 -12.41 34.13 22.93
C PRO A 158 -12.78 32.86 23.69
N PHE A 159 -14.09 32.59 23.88
CA PHE A 159 -14.55 31.55 24.80
C PHE A 159 -15.80 30.75 24.36
N VAL A 160 -15.92 30.45 23.06
CA VAL A 160 -17.15 29.85 22.49
C VAL A 160 -17.20 28.31 22.57
N ASP A 161 -16.62 27.68 23.60
CA ASP A 161 -16.73 26.20 23.79
C ASP A 161 -16.96 25.79 25.24
N LEU A 162 -16.43 26.59 26.16
CA LEU A 162 -16.50 26.35 27.58
C LEU A 162 -17.85 26.81 28.16
N GLN A 163 -18.52 27.77 27.52
CA GLN A 163 -19.92 28.12 27.82
C GLN A 163 -20.88 27.01 27.37
N GLU A 164 -20.76 26.49 26.14
CA GLU A 164 -21.54 25.33 25.67
C GLU A 164 -21.33 24.10 26.57
N THR A 165 -20.08 23.85 27.00
CA THR A 165 -19.79 22.76 27.94
C THR A 165 -20.37 23.03 29.34
N THR A 166 -20.45 24.28 29.77
CA THR A 166 -21.15 24.66 31.02
C THR A 166 -22.65 24.45 30.88
N GLU A 167 -23.24 24.76 29.72
CA GLU A 167 -24.66 24.53 29.39
C GLU A 167 -24.98 23.03 29.33
N ASP A 168 -24.13 22.20 28.72
CA ASP A 168 -24.23 20.73 28.70
C ASP A 168 -24.24 20.18 30.15
N ILE A 169 -23.36 20.69 31.02
CA ILE A 169 -23.30 20.31 32.45
C ILE A 169 -24.55 20.78 33.20
N GLU A 170 -25.02 22.00 32.94
CA GLU A 170 -26.26 22.54 33.51
C GLU A 170 -27.47 21.69 33.14
N GLU A 171 -27.61 21.28 31.88
CA GLU A 171 -28.69 20.40 31.42
C GLU A 171 -28.65 19.04 32.13
N ILE A 172 -27.47 18.41 32.19
CA ILE A 172 -27.28 17.12 32.86
C ILE A 172 -27.66 17.22 34.35
N ILE A 173 -27.20 18.25 35.06
CA ILE A 173 -27.52 18.46 36.48
C ILE A 173 -29.00 18.77 36.68
N ASN A 174 -29.62 19.53 35.78
CA ASN A 174 -31.03 19.89 35.86
C ASN A 174 -31.96 18.68 35.65
N ASN A 175 -31.51 17.66 34.92
CA ASN A 175 -32.25 16.42 34.69
C ASN A 175 -32.06 15.36 35.79
N MET A 176 -31.16 15.59 36.76
CA MET A 176 -30.97 14.68 37.91
C MET A 176 -32.06 14.86 38.98
N ASP A 177 -32.46 13.75 39.62
CA ASP A 177 -33.31 13.77 40.82
C ASP A 177 -32.53 14.22 42.08
N GLU A 178 -33.23 14.48 43.20
CA GLU A 178 -32.59 14.98 44.43
C GLU A 178 -31.54 14.02 45.02
N LYS A 179 -31.71 12.71 44.85
CA LYS A 179 -30.76 11.70 45.33
C LYS A 179 -29.51 11.71 44.44
N GLN A 180 -29.69 11.72 43.13
CA GLN A 180 -28.63 11.83 42.12
C GLN A 180 -27.83 13.12 42.26
N ARG A 181 -28.50 14.27 42.51
CA ARG A 181 -27.81 15.56 42.76
C ARG A 181 -26.99 15.54 44.05
N LYS A 182 -27.48 14.85 45.08
CA LYS A 182 -26.79 14.73 46.36
C LYS A 182 -25.59 13.79 46.27
N GLU A 183 -25.72 12.67 45.54
CA GLU A 183 -24.63 11.77 45.21
C GLU A 183 -23.58 12.48 44.35
N PHE A 184 -23.99 13.18 43.28
CA PHE A 184 -23.12 13.98 42.41
C PHE A 184 -22.33 15.07 43.15
N ALA A 185 -22.93 15.71 44.17
CA ALA A 185 -22.25 16.70 45.01
C ALA A 185 -21.26 16.09 46.01
N GLN A 186 -21.36 14.78 46.29
CA GLN A 186 -20.57 14.06 47.29
C GLN A 186 -19.54 13.12 46.66
N SER A 187 -19.72 12.70 45.41
CA SER A 187 -18.83 11.81 44.68
C SER A 187 -17.81 12.62 43.86
N VAL A 188 -16.57 12.68 44.35
CA VAL A 188 -15.39 13.05 43.55
C VAL A 188 -15.04 11.92 42.57
N ASP A 189 -15.45 10.69 42.86
CA ASP A 189 -15.27 9.51 42.02
C ASP A 189 -16.56 9.17 41.27
N VAL A 190 -16.65 9.50 39.99
CA VAL A 190 -17.84 9.26 39.19
C VAL A 190 -17.62 8.08 38.22
N GLU A 191 -18.21 6.94 38.57
CA GLU A 191 -18.46 5.78 37.69
C GLU A 191 -19.56 6.05 36.62
N ASN A 192 -20.13 7.26 36.56
CA ASN A 192 -21.12 7.63 35.54
C ASN A 192 -20.44 8.03 34.22
N LEU A 193 -20.54 7.13 33.24
CA LEU A 193 -19.98 7.25 31.89
C LEU A 193 -20.31 8.58 31.18
N THR A 194 -21.50 9.16 31.38
CA THR A 194 -21.91 10.41 30.71
C THR A 194 -21.12 11.61 31.21
N LEU A 195 -20.93 11.71 32.53
CA LEU A 195 -20.17 12.79 33.16
C LEU A 195 -18.69 12.66 32.83
N LEU A 196 -18.14 11.42 32.89
CA LEU A 196 -16.76 11.14 32.50
C LEU A 196 -16.43 11.61 31.08
N ASN A 197 -17.36 11.45 30.14
CA ASN A 197 -17.19 11.91 28.76
C ASN A 197 -17.20 13.44 28.64
N VAL A 198 -18.04 14.13 29.41
CA VAL A 198 -18.03 15.61 29.49
C VAL A 198 -16.71 16.12 30.08
N TRP A 199 -16.15 15.45 31.09
CA TRP A 199 -14.86 15.81 31.68
C TRP A 199 -13.70 15.67 30.70
N LYS A 200 -13.64 14.53 30.01
CA LYS A 200 -12.63 14.32 28.96
C LYS A 200 -12.77 15.36 27.84
N LYS A 201 -13.99 15.76 27.47
CA LYS A 201 -14.22 16.84 26.49
C LYS A 201 -13.67 18.18 26.99
N LEU A 202 -13.90 18.52 28.26
CA LEU A 202 -13.43 19.75 28.89
C LEU A 202 -11.89 19.83 28.95
N ASP A 203 -11.22 18.77 29.40
CA ASP A 203 -9.75 18.74 29.45
C ASP A 203 -9.14 18.88 28.04
N ARG A 204 -9.71 18.22 27.03
CA ARG A 204 -9.28 18.33 25.64
C ARG A 204 -9.49 19.72 25.05
N LEU A 205 -10.54 20.43 25.46
CA LEU A 205 -10.76 21.83 25.08
C LEU A 205 -9.69 22.75 25.68
N HIS A 206 -9.33 22.52 26.95
CA HIS A 206 -8.25 23.27 27.57
C HIS A 206 -6.90 23.00 26.92
N PHE A 207 -6.60 21.75 26.57
CA PHE A 207 -5.41 21.40 25.79
C PHE A 207 -5.43 22.03 24.40
N SER A 208 -6.58 22.06 23.72
CA SER A 208 -6.72 22.73 22.42
C SER A 208 -6.40 24.23 22.51
N ARG A 209 -6.89 24.91 23.55
CA ARG A 209 -6.55 26.33 23.82
C ARG A 209 -5.05 26.51 24.10
N LEU A 210 -4.47 25.65 24.93
CA LEU A 210 -3.05 25.69 25.26
C LEU A 210 -2.21 25.53 23.99
N ILE A 211 -2.49 24.52 23.18
CA ILE A 211 -1.81 24.28 21.90
C ILE A 211 -1.97 25.49 20.98
N TRP A 212 -3.18 26.05 20.85
CA TRP A 212 -3.40 27.25 20.05
C TRP A 212 -2.54 28.44 20.51
N LEU A 213 -2.46 28.69 21.82
CA LEU A 213 -1.59 29.73 22.37
C LEU A 213 -0.12 29.47 22.03
N CYS A 214 0.34 28.25 22.26
CA CYS A 214 1.74 27.86 22.05
C CYS A 214 2.14 27.96 20.57
N VAL A 215 1.32 27.43 19.66
CA VAL A 215 1.54 27.51 18.22
C VAL A 215 1.51 28.96 17.75
N LYS A 216 0.56 29.77 18.22
CA LYS A 216 0.48 31.21 17.91
C LYS A 216 1.74 31.95 18.35
N ALA A 217 2.19 31.74 19.59
CA ALA A 217 3.38 32.40 20.14
C ALA A 217 4.68 31.94 19.46
N TYR A 218 4.72 30.69 18.97
CA TYR A 218 5.88 30.16 18.28
C TYR A 218 6.04 30.74 16.86
N GLY A 219 4.95 31.10 16.19
CA GLY A 219 4.96 31.67 14.83
C GLY A 219 3.78 31.23 13.95
N GLY A 220 2.76 30.58 14.51
CA GLY A 220 1.53 30.15 13.82
C GLY A 220 1.58 28.76 13.22
N ARG A 221 2.69 28.02 13.35
CA ARG A 221 2.85 26.63 12.94
C ARG A 221 4.02 25.96 13.65
N PHE A 222 3.93 24.66 13.92
CA PHE A 222 5.00 23.79 14.42
C PHE A 222 5.65 22.98 13.30
N THR A 223 4.92 22.65 12.23
CA THR A 223 5.53 22.03 11.04
C THR A 223 6.56 22.97 10.39
N PRO A 224 7.65 22.46 9.82
CA PRO A 224 8.66 23.27 9.15
C PRO A 224 8.15 23.85 7.84
N LYS A 225 8.42 25.13 7.62
CA LYS A 225 8.19 25.79 6.32
C LYS A 225 8.91 25.02 5.20
N GLU A 226 8.27 24.85 4.04
CA GLU A 226 8.91 24.13 2.93
C GLU A 226 10.26 24.75 2.58
N GLU A 227 10.37 26.09 2.65
CA GLU A 227 11.57 26.86 2.32
C GLU A 227 12.82 26.51 3.15
N ILE A 228 12.63 25.86 4.30
CA ILE A 228 13.75 25.42 5.15
C ILE A 228 14.14 23.96 4.92
N LEU A 229 13.38 23.19 4.13
CA LEU A 229 13.62 21.77 3.89
C LEU A 229 14.68 21.55 2.78
N PRO A 230 15.49 20.49 2.87
CA PRO A 230 16.63 20.30 1.96
C PRO A 230 16.25 20.03 0.49
N SER A 231 15.04 19.55 0.20
CA SER A 231 14.53 19.41 -1.18
C SER A 231 13.75 20.61 -1.70
N TYR A 232 13.70 21.69 -0.93
CA TYR A 232 13.17 22.94 -1.43
C TYR A 232 14.16 23.63 -2.37
N ILE A 233 13.62 24.16 -3.45
CA ILE A 233 14.28 24.86 -4.54
C ILE A 233 13.35 26.03 -4.87
N ASP A 234 13.94 27.21 -4.92
CA ASP A 234 13.26 28.43 -5.34
C ASP A 234 12.78 28.30 -6.80
N ILE A 235 11.68 28.95 -7.14
CA ILE A 235 10.97 28.86 -8.43
C ILE A 235 11.93 29.12 -9.61
N ASP A 236 12.93 29.98 -9.42
CA ASP A 236 13.91 30.35 -10.45
C ASP A 236 14.99 29.27 -10.73
N LYS A 237 15.18 28.30 -9.83
CA LYS A 237 16.13 27.18 -9.99
C LYS A 237 15.44 25.83 -10.29
N ASP A 238 14.11 25.84 -10.39
CA ASP A 238 13.25 24.66 -10.44
C ASP A 238 13.34 23.88 -11.77
N VAL A 239 13.55 24.60 -12.88
CA VAL A 239 13.39 24.05 -14.24
C VAL A 239 14.35 22.91 -14.57
N GLU A 240 15.63 23.01 -14.18
CA GLU A 240 16.62 21.97 -14.52
C GLU A 240 16.42 20.68 -13.74
N ILE A 241 16.07 20.78 -12.45
CA ILE A 241 15.87 19.63 -11.57
C ILE A 241 14.56 18.93 -11.91
N VAL A 242 13.48 19.68 -12.14
CA VAL A 242 12.19 19.11 -12.60
C VAL A 242 12.36 18.39 -13.94
N ARG A 243 13.07 18.99 -14.89
CA ARG A 243 13.37 18.35 -16.17
C ARG A 243 14.17 17.05 -15.97
N GLY A 244 15.15 17.04 -15.08
CA GLY A 244 15.93 15.84 -14.77
C GLY A 244 15.08 14.69 -14.23
N ASP A 245 14.14 14.99 -13.32
CA ASP A 245 13.19 14.02 -12.76
C ASP A 245 12.21 13.49 -13.83
N GLU A 246 11.68 14.37 -14.69
CA GLU A 246 10.81 13.98 -15.79
C GLU A 246 11.53 13.08 -16.80
N GLU A 247 12.78 13.41 -17.14
CA GLU A 247 13.60 12.59 -18.04
C GLU A 247 13.94 11.21 -17.46
N LEU A 248 14.21 11.15 -16.14
CA LEU A 248 14.44 9.89 -15.45
C LEU A 248 13.18 9.01 -15.51
N LYS A 249 12.02 9.59 -15.17
CA LYS A 249 10.74 8.88 -15.22
C LYS A 249 10.43 8.36 -16.63
N LYS A 250 10.60 9.21 -17.65
CA LYS A 250 10.46 8.81 -19.05
C LYS A 250 11.40 7.66 -19.41
N SER A 251 12.65 7.71 -18.96
CA SER A 251 13.63 6.65 -19.21
C SER A 251 13.26 5.33 -18.53
N GLN A 252 12.67 5.37 -17.32
CA GLN A 252 12.14 4.20 -16.62
C GLN A 252 10.93 3.60 -17.37
N GLU A 253 10.04 4.44 -17.90
CA GLU A 253 8.89 4.02 -18.72
C GLU A 253 9.34 3.35 -20.02
N GLU A 254 10.28 3.96 -20.75
CA GLU A 254 10.89 3.37 -21.96
C GLU A 254 11.53 2.01 -21.68
N LEU A 255 12.20 1.85 -20.52
CA LEU A 255 12.79 0.58 -20.11
C LEU A 255 11.74 -0.52 -19.86
N LEU A 256 10.59 -0.16 -19.26
CA LEU A 256 9.46 -1.07 -19.06
C LEU A 256 8.82 -1.47 -20.39
N GLU A 257 8.68 -0.53 -21.33
CA GLU A 257 8.17 -0.83 -22.67
C GLU A 257 9.09 -1.79 -23.43
N LEU A 258 10.41 -1.59 -23.39
CA LEU A 258 11.38 -2.49 -24.00
C LEU A 258 11.27 -3.91 -23.43
N LYS A 259 11.16 -4.03 -22.10
CA LYS A 259 10.96 -5.33 -21.43
C LYS A 259 9.69 -6.02 -21.94
N SER A 260 8.57 -5.29 -22.01
CA SER A 260 7.30 -5.82 -22.51
C SER A 260 7.39 -6.29 -23.97
N LYS A 261 8.07 -5.52 -24.84
CA LYS A 261 8.32 -5.90 -26.25
C LYS A 261 9.15 -7.17 -26.35
N ILE A 262 10.21 -7.31 -25.53
CA ILE A 262 11.05 -8.51 -25.47
C ILE A 262 10.22 -9.73 -25.08
N ASP A 263 9.41 -9.62 -24.03
CA ASP A 263 8.60 -10.73 -23.53
C ASP A 263 7.56 -11.16 -24.57
N LEU A 264 6.89 -10.21 -25.25
CA LEU A 264 5.95 -10.51 -26.34
C LEU A 264 6.63 -11.25 -27.50
N CYS A 265 7.85 -10.84 -27.88
CA CYS A 265 8.59 -11.52 -28.93
C CYS A 265 9.05 -12.92 -28.51
N LYS A 266 9.46 -13.11 -27.25
CA LYS A 266 9.80 -14.45 -26.71
C LYS A 266 8.60 -15.40 -26.76
N ASP A 267 7.41 -14.92 -26.44
CA ASP A 267 6.19 -15.72 -26.53
C ASP A 267 5.88 -16.15 -27.97
N LYS A 268 6.06 -15.23 -28.93
CA LYS A 268 5.94 -15.54 -30.36
C LYS A 268 6.97 -16.57 -30.81
N ILE A 269 8.23 -16.43 -30.42
CA ILE A 269 9.31 -17.39 -30.68
C ILE A 269 8.92 -18.78 -30.17
N ASN A 270 8.45 -18.88 -28.92
CA ASN A 270 8.01 -20.13 -28.32
C ASN A 270 6.84 -20.77 -29.08
N SER A 271 5.90 -19.97 -29.59
CA SER A 271 4.79 -20.47 -30.41
C SER A 271 5.27 -20.99 -31.76
N ILE A 272 6.18 -20.27 -32.42
CA ILE A 272 6.75 -20.68 -33.71
C ILE A 272 7.55 -21.97 -33.54
N GLU A 273 8.35 -22.09 -32.47
CA GLU A 273 9.13 -23.30 -32.19
C GLU A 273 8.25 -24.53 -32.01
N LYS A 274 7.15 -24.42 -31.25
CA LYS A 274 6.16 -25.50 -31.11
C LYS A 274 5.54 -25.91 -32.44
N ASN A 275 5.23 -24.94 -33.29
CA ASN A 275 4.70 -25.20 -34.63
C ASN A 275 5.73 -25.91 -35.51
N LEU A 276 6.96 -25.43 -35.56
CA LEU A 276 8.05 -26.08 -36.29
C LEU A 276 8.29 -27.51 -35.83
N GLN A 277 8.23 -27.79 -34.52
CA GLN A 277 8.34 -29.15 -33.99
C GLN A 277 7.18 -30.04 -34.48
N LYS A 278 5.95 -29.53 -34.50
CA LYS A 278 4.78 -30.26 -35.01
C LYS A 278 4.91 -30.55 -36.50
N GLU A 279 5.28 -29.56 -37.30
CA GLU A 279 5.41 -29.71 -38.75
C GLU A 279 6.55 -30.67 -39.12
N ASN A 280 7.69 -30.62 -38.40
CA ASN A 280 8.78 -31.58 -38.58
C ASN A 280 8.36 -33.03 -38.26
N ARG A 281 7.50 -33.25 -37.25
CA ARG A 281 6.96 -34.59 -36.97
C ARG A 281 6.12 -35.11 -38.14
N ILE A 282 5.29 -34.26 -38.73
CA ILE A 282 4.46 -34.62 -39.89
C ILE A 282 5.34 -34.94 -41.09
N LEU A 283 6.35 -34.11 -41.36
CA LEU A 283 7.33 -34.34 -42.44
C LEU A 283 8.06 -35.68 -42.26
N ASN A 284 8.59 -35.96 -41.08
CA ASN A 284 9.31 -37.21 -40.79
C ASN A 284 8.41 -38.44 -40.96
N ASN A 285 7.14 -38.35 -40.57
CA ASN A 285 6.18 -39.43 -40.78
C ASN A 285 5.91 -39.67 -42.28
N ALA A 286 5.78 -38.61 -43.08
CA ALA A 286 5.58 -38.72 -44.52
C ALA A 286 6.80 -39.32 -45.23
N ILE A 287 8.02 -38.91 -44.85
CA ILE A 287 9.27 -39.49 -45.35
C ILE A 287 9.34 -40.99 -45.04
N LYS A 288 9.03 -41.38 -43.79
CA LYS A 288 9.01 -42.78 -43.39
C LYS A 288 7.95 -43.59 -44.17
N GLY A 289 6.75 -43.04 -44.33
CA GLY A 289 5.67 -43.67 -45.08
C GLY A 289 6.03 -43.91 -46.55
N LYS A 290 6.66 -42.91 -47.19
CA LYS A 290 7.17 -43.03 -48.56
C LYS A 290 8.23 -44.14 -48.67
N SER A 291 9.25 -44.11 -47.81
CA SER A 291 10.34 -45.11 -47.84
C SER A 291 9.84 -46.53 -47.60
N GLN A 292 8.85 -46.70 -46.71
CA GLN A 292 8.22 -48.00 -46.48
C GLN A 292 7.47 -48.49 -47.72
N ALA A 293 6.65 -47.63 -48.35
CA ALA A 293 5.91 -47.99 -49.56
C ALA A 293 6.85 -48.34 -50.73
N GLU A 294 7.96 -47.61 -50.87
CA GLU A 294 9.01 -47.92 -51.86
C GLU A 294 9.63 -49.31 -51.62
N GLY A 295 9.94 -49.65 -50.37
CA GLY A 295 10.45 -50.98 -50.01
C GLY A 295 9.45 -52.10 -50.30
N GLU A 296 8.18 -51.89 -49.95
CA GLU A 296 7.11 -52.86 -50.19
C GLU A 296 6.86 -53.10 -51.70
N ILE A 297 6.92 -52.05 -52.53
CA ILE A 297 6.84 -52.20 -54.00
C ILE A 297 7.98 -53.09 -54.51
N ILE A 298 9.21 -52.89 -54.06
CA ILE A 298 10.37 -53.69 -54.49
C ILE A 298 10.13 -55.17 -54.18
N ASP A 299 9.55 -55.49 -53.02
CA ASP A 299 9.29 -56.87 -52.62
C ASP A 299 8.09 -57.49 -53.37
N LEU A 300 7.03 -56.72 -53.62
CA LEU A 300 5.89 -57.12 -54.46
C LEU A 300 6.34 -57.38 -55.91
N GLU A 301 7.20 -56.54 -56.48
CA GLU A 301 7.75 -56.71 -57.82
C GLU A 301 8.63 -57.97 -57.93
N LYS A 302 9.45 -58.27 -56.91
CA LYS A 302 10.18 -59.55 -56.84
C LYS A 302 9.24 -60.75 -56.78
N MET A 303 8.11 -60.64 -56.08
CA MET A 303 7.13 -61.71 -55.96
C MET A 303 6.41 -61.96 -57.29
N SER A 304 5.98 -60.87 -57.96
CA SER A 304 5.41 -60.92 -59.32
C SER A 304 6.39 -61.56 -60.31
N ALA A 305 7.67 -61.16 -60.29
CA ALA A 305 8.71 -61.73 -61.14
C ALA A 305 8.95 -63.24 -60.93
N LYS A 306 8.64 -63.79 -59.74
CA LYS A 306 8.68 -65.23 -59.47
C LYS A 306 7.44 -65.97 -59.96
N LEU A 307 6.28 -65.31 -59.98
CA LEU A 307 5.00 -65.89 -60.40
C LEU A 307 4.87 -65.94 -61.93
N GLU A 308 5.47 -65.00 -62.66
CA GLU A 308 5.36 -64.91 -64.12
C GLU A 308 5.91 -66.13 -64.89
N PRO A 309 7.08 -66.70 -64.54
CA PRO A 309 7.54 -67.96 -65.13
C PRO A 309 6.62 -69.14 -64.82
N ALA A 310 6.04 -69.18 -63.61
CA ALA A 310 5.11 -70.24 -63.21
C ALA A 310 3.78 -70.15 -63.97
N LYS A 311 3.27 -68.94 -64.18
CA LYS A 311 2.11 -68.67 -65.05
C LYS A 311 2.37 -69.19 -66.46
N LYS A 312 3.49 -68.79 -67.06
CA LYS A 312 3.87 -69.20 -68.41
C LYS A 312 3.99 -70.73 -68.54
N ALA A 313 4.62 -71.39 -67.56
CA ALA A 313 4.73 -72.84 -67.53
C ALA A 313 3.35 -73.55 -67.48
N HIS A 314 2.40 -73.00 -66.72
CA HIS A 314 1.04 -73.54 -66.68
C HIS A 314 0.23 -73.24 -67.95
N GLU A 315 0.41 -72.07 -68.57
CA GLU A 315 -0.19 -71.72 -69.86
C GLU A 315 0.32 -72.66 -70.98
N ASP A 316 1.63 -72.87 -71.06
CA ASP A 316 2.26 -73.80 -72.00
C ASP A 316 1.75 -75.24 -71.78
N ALA A 317 1.61 -75.68 -70.52
CA ALA A 317 1.08 -77.00 -70.18
C ALA A 317 -0.41 -77.16 -70.54
N LEU A 318 -1.22 -76.11 -70.38
CA LEU A 318 -2.64 -76.12 -70.78
C LEU A 318 -2.78 -76.28 -72.29
N GLU A 319 -1.90 -75.65 -73.07
CA GLU A 319 -1.90 -75.73 -74.53
C GLU A 319 -1.45 -77.11 -75.01
N ASP A 320 -0.42 -77.69 -74.38
CA ASP A 320 0.03 -79.06 -74.67
C ASP A 320 -1.06 -80.10 -74.35
N ILE A 321 -1.77 -79.96 -73.22
CA ILE A 321 -2.88 -80.85 -72.86
C ILE A 321 -4.03 -80.75 -73.86
N LYS A 322 -4.40 -79.54 -74.31
CA LYS A 322 -5.42 -79.38 -75.37
C LYS A 322 -5.02 -80.09 -76.66
N LEU A 323 -3.78 -79.92 -77.12
CA LEU A 323 -3.26 -80.57 -78.32
C LEU A 323 -3.26 -82.09 -78.21
N LYS A 324 -3.03 -82.63 -77.01
CA LYS A 324 -3.16 -84.06 -76.73
C LYS A 324 -4.63 -84.50 -76.79
N MET A 325 -5.55 -83.78 -76.15
CA MET A 325 -6.99 -84.11 -76.12
C MET A 325 -7.63 -84.24 -77.51
N GLU A 326 -7.12 -83.52 -78.52
CA GLU A 326 -7.59 -83.63 -79.92
C GLU A 326 -7.27 -84.97 -80.60
N LYS A 327 -6.40 -85.81 -80.02
CA LYS A 327 -5.83 -87.01 -80.67
C LYS A 327 -6.17 -88.35 -80.01
N VAL A 328 -7.02 -88.37 -78.98
CA VAL A 328 -7.16 -89.53 -78.07
C VAL A 328 -8.57 -90.15 -78.05
N VAL A 329 -8.66 -91.42 -77.59
CA VAL A 329 -9.89 -92.22 -77.43
C VAL A 329 -10.59 -91.93 -76.09
N LEU A 330 -11.89 -92.26 -75.98
CA LEU A 330 -12.80 -91.81 -74.90
C LEU A 330 -12.28 -92.01 -73.46
N GLU A 331 -11.60 -93.12 -73.17
CA GLU A 331 -11.11 -93.46 -71.81
C GLU A 331 -9.87 -92.66 -71.37
N GLU A 332 -9.02 -92.22 -72.30
CA GLU A 332 -7.85 -91.37 -72.01
C GLU A 332 -8.21 -89.88 -71.96
N LEU A 333 -9.37 -89.51 -72.53
CA LEU A 333 -9.89 -88.14 -72.53
C LEU A 333 -10.31 -87.68 -71.13
N ASP A 334 -10.93 -88.54 -70.32
CA ASP A 334 -11.38 -88.20 -68.95
C ASP A 334 -10.21 -87.86 -68.02
N LEU A 335 -9.09 -88.59 -68.12
CA LEU A 335 -7.88 -88.33 -67.34
C LEU A 335 -7.23 -86.99 -67.73
N LEU A 336 -7.14 -86.70 -69.03
CA LEU A 336 -6.63 -85.42 -69.54
C LEU A 336 -7.56 -84.25 -69.17
N MET A 337 -8.88 -84.47 -69.12
CA MET A 337 -9.85 -83.46 -68.66
C MET A 337 -9.63 -83.07 -67.19
N GLU A 338 -9.38 -84.04 -66.30
CA GLU A 338 -9.10 -83.76 -64.90
C GLU A 338 -7.74 -83.07 -64.69
N GLU A 339 -6.71 -83.49 -65.43
CA GLU A 339 -5.40 -82.81 -65.42
C GLU A 339 -5.50 -81.37 -65.94
N TYR A 340 -6.23 -81.17 -67.04
CA TYR A 340 -6.53 -79.85 -67.60
C TYR A 340 -7.24 -78.95 -66.59
N LYS A 341 -8.29 -79.45 -65.92
CA LYS A 341 -9.00 -78.67 -64.88
C LYS A 341 -8.05 -78.27 -63.76
N LYS A 342 -7.23 -79.20 -63.25
CA LYS A 342 -6.29 -78.95 -62.15
C LYS A 342 -5.28 -77.85 -62.49
N ILE A 343 -4.67 -77.94 -63.67
CA ILE A 343 -3.70 -76.93 -64.13
C ILE A 343 -4.40 -75.61 -64.41
N LYS A 344 -5.63 -75.63 -64.97
CA LYS A 344 -6.43 -74.42 -65.22
C LYS A 344 -6.76 -73.68 -63.93
N PHE A 345 -7.17 -74.38 -62.88
CA PHE A 345 -7.38 -73.78 -61.56
C PHE A 345 -6.08 -73.19 -60.98
N SER A 346 -4.94 -73.89 -61.12
CA SER A 346 -3.63 -73.37 -60.70
C SER A 346 -3.22 -72.11 -61.46
N ALA A 347 -3.44 -72.07 -62.78
CA ALA A 347 -3.17 -70.91 -63.61
C ALA A 347 -4.06 -69.70 -63.23
N ILE A 348 -5.34 -69.95 -62.95
CA ILE A 348 -6.26 -68.91 -62.45
C ILE A 348 -5.80 -68.38 -61.10
N ASP A 349 -5.40 -69.25 -60.16
CA ASP A 349 -4.92 -68.84 -58.84
C ASP A 349 -3.64 -67.98 -58.93
N ILE A 350 -2.69 -68.37 -59.78
CA ILE A 350 -1.49 -67.58 -60.04
C ILE A 350 -1.84 -66.24 -60.69
N ASN A 351 -2.75 -66.23 -61.66
CA ASN A 351 -3.17 -64.99 -62.32
C ASN A 351 -3.90 -64.04 -61.34
N ASN A 352 -4.71 -64.57 -60.43
CA ASN A 352 -5.33 -63.80 -59.36
C ASN A 352 -4.27 -63.19 -58.42
N LYS A 353 -3.27 -63.98 -58.00
CA LYS A 353 -2.16 -63.46 -57.17
C LYS A 353 -1.37 -62.35 -57.85
N ILE A 354 -1.11 -62.48 -59.16
CA ILE A 354 -0.45 -61.43 -59.96
C ILE A 354 -1.34 -60.17 -60.01
N SER A 355 -2.64 -60.35 -60.25
CA SER A 355 -3.61 -59.24 -60.26
C SER A 355 -3.66 -58.52 -58.91
N ASP A 356 -3.75 -59.26 -57.80
CA ASP A 356 -3.77 -58.70 -56.44
C ASP A 356 -2.47 -57.94 -56.14
N THR A 357 -1.32 -58.52 -56.53
CA THR A 357 -0.01 -57.87 -56.41
C THR A 357 0.03 -56.55 -57.19
N ASN A 358 -0.52 -56.52 -58.42
CA ASN A 358 -0.56 -55.32 -59.25
C ASN A 358 -1.46 -54.23 -58.66
N ILE A 359 -2.60 -54.61 -58.08
CA ILE A 359 -3.50 -53.68 -57.37
C ILE A 359 -2.79 -53.08 -56.16
N GLU A 360 -2.08 -53.91 -55.38
CA GLU A 360 -1.34 -53.44 -54.21
C GLU A 360 -0.18 -52.51 -54.60
N VAL A 361 0.58 -52.84 -55.65
CA VAL A 361 1.61 -51.94 -56.21
C VAL A 361 1.02 -50.60 -56.65
N ALA A 362 -0.13 -50.59 -57.32
CA ALA A 362 -0.79 -49.36 -57.74
C ALA A 362 -1.20 -48.49 -56.53
N TYR A 363 -1.77 -49.09 -55.50
CA TYR A 363 -2.11 -48.41 -54.25
C TYR A 363 -0.87 -47.83 -53.55
N LYS A 364 0.23 -48.58 -53.48
CA LYS A 364 1.48 -48.09 -52.88
C LYS A 364 2.10 -46.93 -53.68
N LYS A 365 1.97 -46.95 -55.02
CA LYS A 365 2.40 -45.82 -55.88
C LYS A 365 1.60 -44.55 -55.62
N GLU A 366 0.28 -44.66 -55.44
CA GLU A 366 -0.57 -43.53 -55.03
C GLU A 366 -0.14 -42.97 -53.67
N LEU A 367 0.12 -43.85 -52.69
CA LEU A 367 0.62 -43.46 -51.38
C LEU A 367 1.99 -42.73 -51.43
N ILE A 368 2.88 -43.14 -52.34
CA ILE A 368 4.16 -42.45 -52.58
C ILE A 368 3.92 -41.05 -53.16
N GLU A 369 2.98 -40.92 -54.11
CA GLU A 369 2.64 -39.64 -54.73
C GLU A 369 2.08 -38.66 -53.69
N ASP A 370 1.14 -39.12 -52.86
CA ASP A 370 0.55 -38.32 -51.80
C ASP A 370 1.58 -37.88 -50.76
N ASN A 371 2.43 -38.81 -50.29
CA ASN A 371 3.51 -38.47 -49.38
C ASN A 371 4.51 -37.50 -50.02
N THR A 372 4.79 -37.62 -51.32
CA THR A 372 5.71 -36.70 -52.03
C THR A 372 5.14 -35.29 -52.13
N LYS A 373 3.83 -35.15 -52.40
CA LYS A 373 3.13 -33.85 -52.37
C LYS A 373 3.17 -33.23 -50.97
N LEU A 374 2.90 -34.05 -49.95
CA LEU A 374 2.93 -33.61 -48.55
C LEU A 374 4.34 -33.16 -48.12
N ILE A 375 5.38 -33.93 -48.45
CA ILE A 375 6.79 -33.58 -48.16
C ILE A 375 7.13 -32.22 -48.76
N THR A 376 6.90 -32.04 -50.07
CA THR A 376 7.21 -30.78 -50.77
C THR A 376 6.48 -29.59 -50.13
N SER A 377 5.20 -29.75 -49.78
CA SER A 377 4.43 -28.70 -49.11
C SER A 377 4.97 -28.35 -47.73
N LYS A 378 5.35 -29.36 -46.93
CA LYS A 378 5.82 -29.18 -45.56
C LYS A 378 7.24 -28.62 -45.50
N GLU A 379 8.13 -29.04 -46.39
CA GLU A 379 9.49 -28.48 -46.51
C GLU A 379 9.45 -26.98 -46.82
N LYS A 380 8.57 -26.56 -47.73
CA LYS A 380 8.38 -25.14 -48.05
C LYS A 380 7.91 -24.35 -46.82
N LEU A 381 6.86 -24.83 -46.15
CA LEU A 381 6.29 -24.16 -44.96
C LEU A 381 7.30 -24.09 -43.81
N ILE A 382 8.05 -25.16 -43.56
CA ILE A 382 9.12 -25.19 -42.54
C ILE A 382 10.20 -24.16 -42.88
N THR A 383 10.60 -24.05 -44.14
CA THR A 383 11.63 -23.10 -44.58
C THR A 383 11.18 -21.65 -44.40
N GLU A 384 9.95 -21.32 -44.79
CA GLU A 384 9.36 -20.00 -44.60
C GLU A 384 9.27 -19.65 -43.11
N THR A 385 8.71 -20.55 -42.31
CA THR A 385 8.56 -20.37 -40.86
C THR A 385 9.91 -20.27 -40.14
N ALA A 386 10.92 -21.02 -40.57
CA ALA A 386 12.27 -20.95 -40.02
C ALA A 386 12.97 -19.61 -40.32
N SER A 387 12.70 -19.03 -41.49
CA SER A 387 13.20 -17.69 -41.84
C SER A 387 12.58 -16.62 -40.93
N GLU A 388 11.26 -16.66 -40.73
CA GLU A 388 10.56 -15.76 -39.80
C GLU A 388 11.08 -15.91 -38.36
N PHE A 389 11.30 -17.16 -37.91
CA PHE A 389 11.88 -17.46 -36.61
C PHE A 389 13.26 -16.81 -36.44
N GLN A 390 14.13 -16.92 -37.45
CA GLN A 390 15.48 -16.35 -37.40
C GLN A 390 15.45 -14.82 -37.39
N GLN A 391 14.57 -14.20 -38.19
CA GLN A 391 14.38 -12.75 -38.18
C GLN A 391 13.90 -12.25 -36.82
N LEU A 392 12.90 -12.92 -36.23
CA LEU A 392 12.36 -12.55 -34.93
C LEU A 392 13.40 -12.70 -33.81
N LYS A 393 14.25 -13.73 -33.87
CA LYS A 393 15.36 -13.91 -32.95
C LYS A 393 16.37 -12.76 -33.05
N GLY A 394 16.70 -12.33 -34.26
CA GLY A 394 17.55 -11.15 -34.48
C GLY A 394 16.95 -9.87 -33.87
N ILE A 395 15.64 -9.65 -34.05
CA ILE A 395 14.92 -8.52 -33.43
C ILE A 395 15.01 -8.60 -31.89
N VAL A 396 14.83 -9.78 -31.30
CA VAL A 396 14.94 -9.95 -29.84
C VAL A 396 16.36 -9.65 -29.36
N ASP A 397 17.39 -10.12 -30.05
CA ASP A 397 18.78 -9.87 -29.69
C ASP A 397 19.09 -8.36 -29.72
N ASP A 398 18.56 -7.63 -30.70
CA ASP A 398 18.74 -6.18 -30.80
C ASP A 398 17.96 -5.42 -29.72
N LEU A 399 16.71 -5.83 -29.42
CA LEU A 399 15.94 -5.28 -28.31
C LEU A 399 16.61 -5.53 -26.94
N ILE A 400 17.24 -6.68 -26.74
CA ILE A 400 18.00 -6.97 -25.51
C ILE A 400 19.18 -6.03 -25.36
N LYS A 401 19.94 -5.78 -26.45
CA LYS A 401 21.05 -4.81 -26.42
C LYS A 401 20.55 -3.41 -26.08
N GLU A 402 19.45 -2.97 -26.70
CA GLU A 402 18.83 -1.67 -26.42
C GLU A 402 18.37 -1.59 -24.95
N TYR A 403 17.73 -2.65 -24.45
CA TYR A 403 17.31 -2.78 -23.05
C TYR A 403 18.50 -2.69 -22.09
N ASP A 404 19.61 -3.37 -22.34
CA ASP A 404 20.78 -3.37 -21.45
C ASP A 404 21.48 -2.00 -21.42
N ILE A 405 21.55 -1.31 -22.56
CA ILE A 405 22.04 0.06 -22.66
C ILE A 405 21.14 0.99 -21.85
N LYS A 406 19.82 0.94 -22.08
CA LYS A 406 18.84 1.79 -21.39
C LYS A 406 18.81 1.50 -19.89
N LYS A 407 18.92 0.22 -19.49
CA LYS A 407 18.99 -0.19 -18.08
C LYS A 407 20.20 0.42 -17.39
N THR A 408 21.35 0.40 -18.05
CA THR A 408 22.58 1.01 -17.52
C THR A 408 22.44 2.53 -17.40
N GLU A 409 21.78 3.18 -18.37
CA GLU A 409 21.46 4.61 -18.31
C GLU A 409 20.55 4.94 -17.11
N VAL A 410 19.46 4.20 -16.94
CA VAL A 410 18.51 4.38 -15.83
C VAL A 410 19.20 4.20 -14.48
N ILE A 411 19.96 3.11 -14.29
CA ILE A 411 20.70 2.86 -13.04
C ILE A 411 21.64 4.03 -12.71
N LYS A 412 22.38 4.54 -13.70
CA LYS A 412 23.28 5.69 -13.49
C LYS A 412 22.53 6.94 -13.07
N ARG A 413 21.40 7.25 -13.72
CA ARG A 413 20.56 8.41 -13.36
C ARG A 413 19.95 8.25 -11.97
N GLU A 414 19.46 7.06 -11.63
CA GLU A 414 18.96 6.74 -10.29
C GLU A 414 20.05 6.91 -9.23
N ASP A 415 21.26 6.42 -9.47
CA ASP A 415 22.39 6.54 -8.53
C ASP A 415 22.83 7.99 -8.32
N ILE A 416 22.80 8.82 -9.37
CA ILE A 416 23.05 10.27 -9.26
C ILE A 416 21.99 10.92 -8.36
N LYS A 417 20.70 10.77 -8.70
CA LYS A 417 19.59 11.34 -7.91
C LYS A 417 19.65 10.87 -6.45
N ARG A 418 19.92 9.59 -6.24
CA ARG A 418 20.07 8.99 -4.91
C ARG A 418 21.18 9.67 -4.11
N SER A 419 22.35 9.81 -4.72
CA SER A 419 23.53 10.42 -4.09
C SER A 419 23.25 11.88 -3.72
N GLU A 420 22.61 12.63 -4.61
CA GLU A 420 22.22 14.03 -4.37
C GLU A 420 21.21 14.18 -3.22
N ILE A 421 20.22 13.30 -3.13
CA ILE A 421 19.26 13.30 -2.00
C ILE A 421 20.00 13.01 -0.70
N PHE A 422 20.81 11.96 -0.65
CA PHE A 422 21.51 11.60 0.58
C PHE A 422 22.58 12.60 1.00
N GLU A 423 23.28 13.23 0.06
CA GLU A 423 24.22 14.30 0.37
C GLU A 423 23.49 15.46 1.05
N ARG A 424 22.36 15.90 0.48
CA ARG A 424 21.53 16.95 1.08
C ARG A 424 21.02 16.57 2.47
N TRP A 425 20.48 15.35 2.61
CA TRP A 425 19.96 14.87 3.89
C TRP A 425 21.05 14.71 4.94
N SER A 426 22.22 14.17 4.59
CA SER A 426 23.33 13.98 5.54
C SER A 426 23.95 15.31 5.97
N ASN A 427 23.96 16.31 5.09
CA ASN A 427 24.42 17.66 5.42
C ASN A 427 23.43 18.44 6.29
N TYR A 428 22.12 18.22 6.08
CA TYR A 428 21.07 18.94 6.80
C TYR A 428 20.73 18.29 8.15
N PHE A 429 20.55 16.97 8.18
CA PHE A 429 20.20 16.19 9.36
C PHE A 429 21.46 15.57 9.99
N ASP A 430 22.28 16.40 10.63
CA ASP A 430 23.57 16.03 11.21
C ASP A 430 23.52 14.92 12.29
N ASN A 431 22.39 14.80 13.00
CA ASN A 431 22.16 13.75 13.99
C ASN A 431 21.71 12.41 13.39
N PHE A 432 21.55 12.33 12.06
CA PHE A 432 21.05 11.14 11.38
C PHE A 432 22.16 10.32 10.73
N THR A 433 21.94 9.01 10.68
CA THR A 433 22.66 8.10 9.78
C THR A 433 21.64 7.37 8.92
N PHE A 434 21.93 7.23 7.62
CA PHE A 434 20.99 6.64 6.67
C PHE A 434 21.47 5.26 6.20
N GLU A 435 20.58 4.26 6.19
CA GLU A 435 20.88 2.95 5.62
C GLU A 435 20.69 2.96 4.09
N PHE A 436 21.69 3.49 3.37
CA PHE A 436 21.67 3.67 1.90
C PHE A 436 21.15 2.47 1.10
N LYS A 437 21.50 1.24 1.52
CA LYS A 437 21.10 0.01 0.82
C LYS A 437 19.61 -0.29 0.92
N ARG A 438 18.95 0.11 2.01
CA ARG A 438 17.51 -0.16 2.25
C ARG A 438 16.63 0.97 1.71
N LEU A 439 17.17 2.18 1.61
CA LEU A 439 16.48 3.37 1.12
C LEU A 439 16.57 3.55 -0.40
N ASN A 440 16.61 2.46 -1.17
CA ASN A 440 16.75 2.49 -2.62
C ASN A 440 15.55 3.11 -3.34
N ASN A 441 14.39 3.08 -2.72
CA ASN A 441 13.14 3.61 -3.28
C ASN A 441 13.06 5.14 -3.25
N VAL A 442 13.95 5.82 -2.52
CA VAL A 442 13.92 7.29 -2.38
C VAL A 442 14.02 8.01 -3.72
N VAL A 443 14.69 7.41 -4.72
CA VAL A 443 14.80 7.95 -6.08
C VAL A 443 13.46 8.05 -6.82
N ASN A 444 12.47 7.25 -6.41
CA ASN A 444 11.15 7.20 -7.03
C ASN A 444 10.21 8.29 -6.51
N PHE A 445 10.56 8.93 -5.40
CA PHE A 445 9.78 10.03 -4.86
C PHE A 445 9.93 11.25 -5.74
N ASN A 446 8.79 11.87 -6.04
CA ASN A 446 8.80 13.19 -6.65
C ASN A 446 9.18 14.23 -5.58
N ARG A 447 9.45 15.45 -6.01
CA ARG A 447 9.87 16.52 -5.10
C ARG A 447 8.88 16.81 -3.96
N LYS A 448 7.58 16.80 -4.24
CA LYS A 448 6.54 17.01 -3.24
C LYS A 448 6.55 15.90 -2.18
N ASP A 449 6.67 14.65 -2.63
CA ASP A 449 6.80 13.49 -1.75
C ASP A 449 8.06 13.60 -0.87
N LEU A 450 9.18 14.07 -1.44
CA LEU A 450 10.41 14.32 -0.68
C LEU A 450 10.23 15.40 0.39
N LEU A 451 9.54 16.50 0.08
CA LEU A 451 9.24 17.54 1.07
C LEU A 451 8.42 16.98 2.23
N HIS A 452 7.39 16.17 1.95
CA HIS A 452 6.59 15.50 3.00
C HIS A 452 7.43 14.56 3.87
N ILE A 453 8.32 13.77 3.26
CA ILE A 453 9.27 12.93 4.00
C ILE A 453 10.18 13.80 4.88
N GLU A 454 10.69 14.90 4.32
CA GLU A 454 11.58 15.83 5.01
C GLU A 454 10.89 16.57 6.16
N GLU A 455 9.59 16.85 6.09
CA GLU A 455 8.81 17.37 7.22
C GLU A 455 8.88 16.41 8.42
N CYS A 456 8.69 15.11 8.17
CA CYS A 456 8.77 14.08 9.21
C CYS A 456 10.20 13.91 9.74
N LEU A 457 11.19 13.89 8.84
CA LEU A 457 12.61 13.82 9.22
C LEU A 457 13.03 15.04 10.05
N TYR A 458 12.54 16.23 9.70
CA TYR A 458 12.80 17.45 10.44
C TYR A 458 12.23 17.39 11.86
N GLU A 459 11.00 16.89 12.00
CA GLU A 459 10.36 16.72 13.30
C GLU A 459 11.18 15.80 14.22
N LEU A 460 11.59 14.65 13.66
CA LEU A 460 12.44 13.65 14.32
C LEU A 460 13.87 14.15 14.60
N HIS A 461 14.42 15.02 13.75
CA HIS A 461 15.76 15.57 13.91
C HIS A 461 15.82 16.61 15.02
N THR A 462 14.78 17.41 15.14
CA THR A 462 14.77 18.56 16.04
C THR A 462 14.25 18.22 17.44
N ILE A 463 13.75 17.01 17.69
CA ILE A 463 13.19 16.60 18.99
C ILE A 463 14.31 16.19 19.95
N LYS A 464 14.17 16.45 21.25
CA LYS A 464 15.21 16.08 22.24
C LYS A 464 15.12 14.61 22.62
N ASP A 465 13.90 14.06 22.62
CA ASP A 465 13.67 12.63 22.82
C ASP A 465 13.00 11.96 21.62
N PRO A 466 13.78 11.43 20.66
CA PRO A 466 13.24 10.78 19.46
C PRO A 466 12.33 9.59 19.76
N MET A 467 12.52 8.91 20.90
CA MET A 467 11.66 7.79 21.32
C MET A 467 10.22 8.23 21.59
N ALA A 468 9.99 9.49 21.96
CA ALA A 468 8.66 10.02 22.23
C ALA A 468 7.78 10.10 20.97
N LEU A 469 8.38 10.15 19.78
CA LEU A 469 7.66 10.14 18.49
C LEU A 469 7.31 8.74 18.00
N SER A 470 7.75 7.70 18.70
CA SER A 470 7.48 6.33 18.28
C SER A 470 6.01 5.98 18.44
N MET A 471 5.40 5.46 17.37
CA MET A 471 4.06 4.89 17.38
C MET A 471 4.06 3.41 17.78
N GLY A 472 5.25 2.81 17.93
CA GLY A 472 5.43 1.41 18.31
C GLY A 472 6.71 0.83 17.71
N THR A 473 6.82 -0.50 17.77
CA THR A 473 7.98 -1.24 17.26
C THR A 473 7.60 -2.17 16.13
N VAL A 474 8.45 -2.26 15.11
CA VAL A 474 8.33 -3.19 13.99
C VAL A 474 9.56 -4.09 13.88
N GLU A 475 9.34 -5.38 13.66
CA GLU A 475 10.42 -6.34 13.41
C GLU A 475 10.96 -6.19 11.99
N SER A 476 12.29 -6.23 11.84
CA SER A 476 12.93 -6.25 10.53
C SER A 476 12.46 -7.45 9.70
N THR A 477 12.03 -7.17 8.46
CA THR A 477 11.69 -8.22 7.49
C THR A 477 12.92 -8.99 7.01
N THR A 478 14.12 -8.42 7.15
CA THR A 478 15.40 -9.01 6.71
C THR A 478 16.16 -9.71 7.83
N ASP A 479 16.12 -9.18 9.06
CA ASP A 479 16.82 -9.72 10.23
C ASP A 479 15.87 -9.86 11.41
N LYS A 480 15.31 -11.06 11.64
CA LYS A 480 14.34 -11.39 12.71
C LYS A 480 14.82 -11.12 14.16
N LYS A 481 15.94 -10.44 14.36
CA LYS A 481 16.51 -10.05 15.65
C LYS A 481 16.59 -8.54 15.84
N GLU A 482 16.18 -7.74 14.86
CA GLU A 482 16.25 -6.29 14.93
C GLU A 482 14.86 -5.66 14.96
N GLU A 483 14.58 -4.90 16.01
CA GLU A 483 13.36 -4.09 16.17
C GLU A 483 13.67 -2.62 15.86
N TYR A 484 12.78 -1.97 15.12
CA TYR A 484 12.84 -0.54 14.81
C TYR A 484 11.65 0.16 15.44
N GLN A 485 11.86 1.41 15.87
CA GLN A 485 10.75 2.32 16.13
C GLN A 485 10.16 2.76 14.79
N TYR A 486 8.88 3.10 14.75
CA TYR A 486 8.27 3.65 13.54
C TYR A 486 7.42 4.88 13.84
N MET A 487 7.25 5.72 12.82
CA MET A 487 6.33 6.84 12.82
C MET A 487 5.61 6.91 11.47
N ASP A 488 4.31 7.17 11.52
CA ASP A 488 3.45 7.27 10.35
C ASP A 488 2.93 8.70 10.16
N ALA A 489 2.79 9.10 8.89
CA ALA A 489 2.18 10.37 8.53
C ALA A 489 1.35 10.24 7.24
N ILE A 490 0.14 10.82 7.28
CA ILE A 490 -0.74 11.01 6.12
C ILE A 490 -0.95 12.50 5.91
N PHE A 491 -0.66 12.94 4.69
CA PHE A 491 -0.73 14.33 4.28
C PHE A 491 -2.09 14.64 3.61
N PRO A 492 -2.50 15.93 3.52
CA PRO A 492 -3.78 16.31 2.93
C PRO A 492 -3.99 15.88 1.47
N ASP A 493 -2.90 15.67 0.73
CA ASP A 493 -2.91 15.17 -0.65
C ASP A 493 -2.94 13.63 -0.74
N LYS A 494 -3.15 12.95 0.40
CA LYS A 494 -3.18 11.49 0.56
C LYS A 494 -1.83 10.83 0.34
N PHE A 495 -0.74 11.59 0.27
CA PHE A 495 0.58 10.99 0.42
C PHE A 495 0.70 10.41 1.83
N GLN A 496 1.28 9.23 1.91
CA GLN A 496 1.41 8.50 3.16
C GLN A 496 2.83 7.94 3.27
N VAL A 497 3.41 8.00 4.46
CA VAL A 497 4.77 7.56 4.71
C VAL A 497 4.88 6.93 6.10
N GLU A 498 5.62 5.84 6.16
CA GLU A 498 6.16 5.24 7.39
C GLU A 498 7.69 5.42 7.37
N ILE A 499 8.24 5.93 8.47
CA ILE A 499 9.68 6.04 8.70
C ILE A 499 10.06 5.10 9.85
N GLN A 500 10.93 4.13 9.56
CA GLN A 500 11.48 3.21 10.57
C GLN A 500 12.88 3.64 10.97
N TYR A 501 13.12 3.73 12.28
CA TYR A 501 14.36 4.25 12.83
C TYR A 501 14.81 3.56 14.13
N LYS A 502 16.08 3.75 14.49
CA LYS A 502 16.66 3.36 15.78
C LYS A 502 17.34 4.55 16.42
N VAL A 503 17.24 4.67 17.73
CA VAL A 503 17.97 5.67 18.52
C VAL A 503 19.20 4.98 19.12
N THR A 504 20.38 5.57 18.97
CA THR A 504 21.59 5.05 19.60
C THR A 504 21.58 5.32 21.10
N ASN A 505 22.16 4.41 21.87
CA ASN A 505 22.22 4.50 23.34
C ASN A 505 23.36 5.42 23.84
N ASP A 506 23.95 6.23 22.97
CA ASP A 506 25.00 7.19 23.33
C ASP A 506 24.41 8.53 23.80
N GLN A 507 25.24 9.37 24.42
CA GLN A 507 24.80 10.67 24.95
C GLN A 507 24.27 11.61 23.86
N GLU A 508 24.67 11.41 22.61
CA GLU A 508 24.24 12.21 21.46
C GLU A 508 22.87 11.76 20.88
N LYS A 509 22.32 10.61 21.31
CA LYS A 509 21.04 10.04 20.84
C LYS A 509 20.86 10.12 19.32
N LYS A 510 21.88 9.72 18.54
CA LYS A 510 21.80 9.71 17.08
C LYS A 510 20.68 8.81 16.59
N VAL A 511 20.08 9.19 15.47
CA VAL A 511 18.97 8.45 14.88
C VAL A 511 19.45 7.75 13.61
N HIS A 512 19.25 6.45 13.55
CA HIS A 512 19.53 5.65 12.37
C HIS A 512 18.24 5.44 11.58
N ILE A 513 18.13 6.07 10.41
CA ILE A 513 16.99 5.94 9.49
C ILE A 513 17.21 4.71 8.61
N ALA A 514 16.38 3.69 8.82
CA ALA A 514 16.55 2.39 8.18
C ALA A 514 15.64 2.23 6.95
N ILE A 515 14.37 2.62 7.07
CA ILE A 515 13.36 2.41 6.02
C ILE A 515 12.46 3.65 5.93
N ILE A 516 12.14 4.05 4.70
CA ILE A 516 11.11 5.05 4.37
C ILE A 516 10.23 4.39 3.32
N THR A 517 8.95 4.15 3.64
CA THR A 517 8.02 3.42 2.76
C THR A 517 6.69 4.12 2.67
N THR A 518 6.00 3.96 1.54
CA THR A 518 4.63 4.47 1.32
C THR A 518 3.58 3.35 1.37
N LYS A 519 4.00 2.14 1.76
CA LYS A 519 3.15 0.96 1.90
C LYS A 519 2.94 0.67 3.38
N PHE A 520 1.70 0.83 3.84
CA PHE A 520 1.21 0.32 5.12
C PHE A 520 0.90 -1.17 5.05
#